data_AF-A0A9X4J5C2-F1
#
_entry.id   AF-A0A9X4J5C2-F1
#
_cell.length_a   1.000
_cell.length_b   1.000
_cell.length_c   1.000
_cell.angle_alpha   90.00
_cell.angle_beta   90.00
_cell.angle_gamma   90.00
#
_symmetry.space_group_name_H-M   'P 1'
#
loop_
_entity.id
_entity.type
_entity.pdbx_description
1 polymer ?
#
loop_
_entity_poly.entity_id
_entity_poly.type
_entity_poly.pdbx_seq_one_letter_code
_entity_poly.pdbx_strand_id
1 'polypeptide(L)'
;MSKEMVSALKAEVKKLKYADFKANTWDEVISGEGTYKDLNRTHGLAINGQKITNEFINNLYSKHKNLILRDENGKGNYRPFLRQIFTEMFKHVGGTIPNNSIIEELINNYYQGGYTHFLPNDMSQALGSFHLSMQSNCMTREYIMDRREPNCIKLSFSMKYTKMLNYDDCTYIETPGFCSSAEFKLKCEDKNVTYEDGKVLLTIPKELKNYKVSGRNLFDVIVEYFQKLCEKLGFKFETKVEHSLGEPLKVVSEANASSVEDLKLKMNNQR
;
A
#
# COMPACT_ATOMS: atom_id res chain seq x y z
N MET A 1 11.98 20.58 12.48
CA MET A 1 10.81 20.64 11.61
C MET A 1 9.69 21.19 12.47
N SER A 2 9.01 22.26 12.09
CA SER A 2 8.07 22.91 13.00
C SER A 2 6.86 21.99 13.27
N LYS A 3 6.33 22.02 14.51
CA LYS A 3 5.15 21.26 14.91
C LYS A 3 3.92 21.51 14.02
N GLU A 4 3.86 22.67 13.40
CA GLU A 4 2.80 23.10 12.46
C GLU A 4 2.85 22.30 11.15
N MET A 5 4.04 22.12 10.59
CA MET A 5 4.30 21.31 9.39
C MET A 5 4.05 19.80 9.66
N VAL A 6 4.45 19.36 10.85
CA VAL A 6 4.22 18.04 11.46
C VAL A 6 2.73 17.80 11.83
N SER A 7 1.86 18.79 11.58
CA SER A 7 0.40 18.72 11.71
C SER A 7 -0.32 18.88 10.36
N ALA A 8 0.24 19.68 9.44
CA ALA A 8 -0.27 19.84 8.07
C ALA A 8 -0.14 18.56 7.24
N LEU A 9 1.01 17.86 7.28
CA LEU A 9 1.17 16.55 6.61
C LEU A 9 0.18 15.51 7.13
N LYS A 10 -0.05 15.48 8.46
CA LYS A 10 -1.10 14.65 9.08
C LYS A 10 -2.50 15.06 8.63
N ALA A 11 -2.75 16.33 8.33
CA ALA A 11 -4.03 16.83 7.84
C ALA A 11 -4.26 16.50 6.36
N GLU A 12 -3.22 16.54 5.52
CA GLU A 12 -3.33 16.18 4.09
C GLU A 12 -3.42 14.66 3.88
N VAL A 13 -2.69 13.85 4.65
CA VAL A 13 -2.85 12.38 4.67
C VAL A 13 -4.29 11.98 5.04
N LYS A 14 -4.95 12.75 5.93
CA LYS A 14 -6.38 12.55 6.22
C LYS A 14 -7.31 12.86 5.04
N LYS A 15 -6.83 13.53 3.99
CA LYS A 15 -7.59 13.80 2.73
C LYS A 15 -7.42 12.71 1.68
N LEU A 16 -6.62 11.66 1.93
CA LEU A 16 -6.52 10.49 1.04
C LEU A 16 -7.89 9.88 0.74
N LYS A 17 -8.23 9.80 -0.55
CA LYS A 17 -9.27 8.90 -1.05
C LYS A 17 -8.62 7.52 -1.17
N TYR A 18 -9.07 6.51 -0.42
CA TYR A 18 -8.56 5.16 -0.67
C TYR A 18 -9.16 4.54 -1.96
N ALA A 19 -10.02 5.30 -2.65
CA ALA A 19 -10.41 5.08 -4.04
C ALA A 19 -9.28 5.32 -5.06
N ASP A 20 -8.16 5.93 -4.68
CA ASP A 20 -7.00 6.07 -5.58
C ASP A 20 -6.10 4.82 -5.57
N PHE A 21 -6.33 3.87 -4.65
CA PHE A 21 -5.61 2.59 -4.55
C PHE A 21 -6.30 1.45 -5.30
N LYS A 22 -7.28 1.76 -6.16
CA LYS A 22 -8.09 0.78 -6.89
C LYS A 22 -7.27 0.04 -7.94
N ALA A 23 -7.68 -1.20 -8.24
CA ALA A 23 -7.00 -2.11 -9.15
C ALA A 23 -6.90 -1.54 -10.58
N ASN A 24 -5.87 -1.99 -11.32
CA ASN A 24 -5.56 -1.50 -12.66
C ASN A 24 -6.52 -2.04 -13.76
N THR A 25 -7.35 -3.03 -13.42
CA THR A 25 -8.08 -3.89 -14.37
C THR A 25 -9.60 -3.74 -14.20
N TRP A 26 -10.23 -2.82 -14.94
CA TRP A 26 -11.69 -2.58 -14.88
C TRP A 26 -12.51 -3.87 -15.05
N ASP A 27 -12.04 -4.81 -15.89
CA ASP A 27 -12.67 -6.12 -16.09
C ASP A 27 -12.59 -7.07 -14.87
N GLU A 28 -11.47 -7.08 -14.13
CA GLU A 28 -11.31 -7.91 -12.93
C GLU A 28 -12.07 -7.32 -11.73
N VAL A 29 -12.23 -6.00 -11.70
CA VAL A 29 -13.04 -5.29 -10.69
C VAL A 29 -14.53 -5.58 -10.89
N ILE A 30 -15.03 -5.56 -12.14
CA ILE A 30 -16.43 -5.86 -12.44
C ILE A 30 -16.79 -7.28 -11.99
N SER A 31 -15.97 -8.27 -12.34
CA SER A 31 -16.25 -9.69 -12.04
C SER A 31 -15.97 -10.08 -10.58
N GLY A 32 -15.14 -9.31 -9.87
CA GLY A 32 -14.59 -9.69 -8.57
C GLY A 32 -13.45 -10.72 -8.67
N GLU A 33 -12.97 -11.04 -9.88
CA GLU A 33 -11.95 -12.06 -10.10
C GLU A 33 -10.62 -11.73 -9.39
N GLY A 34 -10.23 -10.45 -9.36
CA GLY A 34 -9.02 -9.99 -8.67
C GLY A 34 -9.07 -10.33 -7.18
N THR A 35 -10.13 -9.93 -6.50
CA THR A 35 -10.37 -10.24 -5.08
C THR A 35 -10.46 -11.74 -4.83
N TYR A 36 -11.08 -12.51 -5.73
CA TYR A 36 -11.12 -13.97 -5.64
C TYR A 36 -9.72 -14.61 -5.69
N LYS A 37 -8.85 -14.16 -6.59
CA LYS A 37 -7.47 -14.65 -6.70
C LYS A 37 -6.64 -14.27 -5.47
N ASP A 38 -6.76 -13.02 -5.03
CA ASP A 38 -5.96 -12.47 -3.93
C ASP A 38 -6.35 -13.04 -2.56
N LEU A 39 -7.65 -13.19 -2.31
CA LEU A 39 -8.12 -13.76 -1.04
C LEU A 39 -7.63 -15.20 -0.85
N ASN A 40 -7.55 -15.99 -1.93
CA ASN A 40 -7.00 -17.36 -1.90
C ASN A 40 -5.48 -17.41 -1.62
N ARG A 41 -4.76 -16.33 -1.91
CA ARG A 41 -3.30 -16.20 -1.73
C ARG A 41 -2.95 -15.42 -0.46
N THR A 42 -3.97 -15.02 0.31
CA THR A 42 -3.78 -14.17 1.48
C THR A 42 -3.14 -14.95 2.61
N HIS A 43 -2.14 -14.35 3.23
CA HIS A 43 -1.63 -14.75 4.53
C HIS A 43 -1.72 -13.55 5.49
N GLY A 44 -1.88 -13.81 6.79
CA GLY A 44 -1.86 -12.75 7.81
C GLY A 44 -3.13 -11.90 7.87
N LEU A 45 -4.27 -12.44 7.45
CA LEU A 45 -5.56 -11.77 7.60
C LEU A 45 -6.12 -11.94 9.01
N ALA A 46 -6.57 -10.84 9.60
CA ALA A 46 -7.28 -10.80 10.86
C ALA A 46 -8.54 -9.94 10.77
N ILE A 47 -9.60 -10.40 11.45
CA ILE A 47 -10.85 -9.65 11.61
C ILE A 47 -11.11 -9.52 13.10
N ASN A 48 -11.34 -8.30 13.59
CA ASN A 48 -11.55 -8.00 15.01
C ASN A 48 -10.46 -8.62 15.92
N GLY A 49 -9.20 -8.59 15.46
CA GLY A 49 -8.06 -9.16 16.18
C GLY A 49 -7.95 -10.69 16.12
N GLN A 50 -8.92 -11.39 15.53
CA GLN A 50 -8.88 -12.85 15.35
C GLN A 50 -8.32 -13.20 13.98
N LYS A 51 -7.36 -14.13 13.95
CA LYS A 51 -6.72 -14.59 12.72
C LYS A 51 -7.67 -15.44 11.90
N ILE A 52 -7.80 -15.11 10.62
CA ILE A 52 -8.46 -15.96 9.63
C ILE A 52 -7.40 -16.86 8.99
N THR A 53 -7.51 -18.17 9.17
CA THR A 53 -6.52 -19.11 8.64
C THR A 53 -6.77 -19.41 7.16
N ASN A 54 -5.70 -19.74 6.44
CA ASN A 54 -5.80 -20.18 5.05
C ASN A 54 -6.62 -21.46 4.91
N GLU A 55 -6.53 -22.37 5.89
CA GLU A 55 -7.37 -23.56 5.94
C GLU A 55 -8.86 -23.20 5.98
N PHE A 56 -9.24 -22.24 6.82
CA PHE A 56 -10.62 -21.76 6.87
C PHE A 56 -11.06 -21.16 5.53
N ILE A 57 -10.22 -20.31 4.91
CA ILE A 57 -10.51 -19.74 3.59
C ILE A 57 -10.67 -20.85 2.53
N ASN A 58 -9.75 -21.82 2.47
CA ASN A 58 -9.80 -22.94 1.52
C ASN A 58 -11.06 -23.79 1.68
N ASN A 59 -11.50 -24.01 2.93
CA ASN A 59 -12.74 -24.71 3.22
C ASN A 59 -13.96 -23.93 2.72
N LEU A 60 -14.01 -22.61 2.93
CA LEU A 60 -15.07 -21.76 2.38
C LEU A 60 -15.07 -21.78 0.84
N TYR A 61 -13.89 -21.75 0.21
CA TYR A 61 -13.76 -21.85 -1.25
C TYR A 61 -14.34 -23.15 -1.79
N SER A 62 -14.02 -24.26 -1.15
CA SER A 62 -14.52 -25.58 -1.53
C SER A 62 -16.04 -25.68 -1.33
N LYS A 63 -16.54 -25.20 -0.18
CA LYS A 63 -17.97 -25.22 0.20
C LYS A 63 -18.85 -24.38 -0.73
N HIS A 64 -18.35 -23.24 -1.20
CA HIS A 64 -19.15 -22.26 -1.93
C HIS A 64 -18.83 -22.17 -3.43
N LYS A 65 -18.00 -23.07 -3.98
CA LYS A 65 -17.57 -23.05 -5.39
C LYS A 65 -18.73 -22.95 -6.40
N ASN A 66 -19.89 -23.51 -6.06
CA ASN A 66 -21.10 -23.46 -6.88
C ASN A 66 -21.70 -22.04 -7.03
N LEU A 67 -21.29 -21.08 -6.20
CA LEU A 67 -21.72 -19.68 -6.28
C LEU A 67 -20.91 -18.86 -7.31
N ILE A 68 -19.88 -19.46 -7.93
CA ILE A 68 -19.15 -18.85 -9.05
C ILE A 68 -19.97 -19.08 -10.31
N LEU A 69 -20.60 -18.03 -10.82
CA LEU A 69 -21.40 -18.08 -12.03
C LEU A 69 -20.49 -17.88 -13.24
N ARG A 70 -20.81 -18.52 -14.37
CA ARG A 70 -20.10 -18.31 -15.64
C ARG A 70 -21.10 -17.97 -16.73
N ASP A 71 -20.74 -17.03 -17.59
CA ASP A 71 -21.51 -16.74 -18.79
C ASP A 71 -21.20 -17.73 -19.93
N GLU A 72 -21.88 -17.56 -21.06
CA GLU A 72 -21.74 -18.39 -22.26
C GLU A 72 -20.31 -18.38 -22.84
N ASN A 73 -19.53 -17.34 -22.57
CA ASN A 73 -18.14 -17.20 -22.98
C ASN A 73 -17.14 -17.72 -21.92
N GLY A 74 -17.65 -18.30 -20.83
CA GLY A 74 -16.85 -18.82 -19.72
C GLY A 74 -16.32 -17.75 -18.76
N LYS A 75 -16.67 -16.46 -18.94
CA LYS A 75 -16.27 -15.37 -18.04
C LYS A 75 -16.98 -15.56 -16.69
N GLY A 76 -16.18 -15.61 -15.63
CA GLY A 76 -16.67 -15.83 -14.27
C GLY A 76 -17.23 -14.56 -13.65
N ASN A 77 -18.36 -14.68 -12.93
CA ASN A 77 -18.84 -13.70 -11.96
C ASN A 77 -18.64 -14.29 -10.56
N TYR A 78 -17.69 -13.70 -9.83
CA TYR A 78 -17.25 -14.16 -8.51
C TYR A 78 -17.95 -13.40 -7.37
N ARG A 79 -18.77 -12.38 -7.67
CA ARG A 79 -19.37 -11.54 -6.63
C ARG A 79 -20.31 -12.30 -5.68
N PRO A 80 -21.23 -13.17 -6.16
CA PRO A 80 -22.09 -13.94 -5.25
C PRO A 80 -21.28 -14.84 -4.30
N PHE A 81 -20.25 -15.48 -4.84
CA PHE A 81 -19.27 -16.24 -4.07
C PHE A 81 -18.60 -15.35 -3.00
N LEU A 82 -17.98 -14.24 -3.39
CA LEU A 82 -17.24 -13.37 -2.47
C LEU A 82 -18.11 -12.75 -1.38
N ARG A 83 -19.37 -12.38 -1.67
CA ARG A 83 -20.32 -11.90 -0.66
C ARG A 83 -20.50 -12.94 0.44
N GLN A 84 -20.65 -14.21 0.06
CA GLN A 84 -20.78 -15.32 1.01
C GLN A 84 -19.49 -15.52 1.80
N ILE A 85 -18.33 -15.48 1.14
CA ILE A 85 -17.03 -15.64 1.83
C ILE A 85 -16.83 -14.55 2.89
N PHE A 86 -16.98 -13.27 2.55
CA PHE A 86 -16.84 -12.18 3.52
C PHE A 86 -17.83 -12.34 4.67
N THR A 87 -19.09 -12.67 4.37
CA THR A 87 -20.13 -12.90 5.39
C THR A 87 -19.73 -14.01 6.37
N GLU A 88 -19.28 -15.16 5.88
CA GLU A 88 -18.87 -16.30 6.71
C GLU A 88 -17.61 -15.97 7.53
N MET A 89 -16.67 -15.19 6.99
CA MET A 89 -15.49 -14.74 7.72
C MET A 89 -15.84 -13.84 8.91
N PHE A 90 -16.76 -12.88 8.74
CA PHE A 90 -17.24 -12.05 9.86
C PHE A 90 -18.03 -12.87 10.88
N LYS A 91 -18.89 -13.80 10.42
CA LYS A 91 -19.62 -14.72 11.31
C LYS A 91 -18.68 -15.60 12.12
N HIS A 92 -17.64 -16.13 11.49
CA HIS A 92 -16.68 -17.03 12.13
C HIS A 92 -16.02 -16.41 13.36
N VAL A 93 -15.68 -15.12 13.29
CA VAL A 93 -15.08 -14.40 14.42
C VAL A 93 -16.12 -13.81 15.39
N GLY A 94 -17.42 -14.15 15.23
CA GLY A 94 -18.52 -13.58 16.01
C GLY A 94 -18.72 -12.07 15.79
N GLY A 95 -18.21 -11.53 14.68
CA GLY A 95 -18.25 -10.10 14.39
C GLY A 95 -19.52 -9.66 13.69
N THR A 96 -19.85 -8.38 13.82
CA THR A 96 -20.92 -7.74 13.05
C THR A 96 -20.63 -7.81 11.56
N ILE A 97 -21.57 -8.35 10.77
CA ILE A 97 -21.42 -8.43 9.32
C ILE A 97 -21.58 -7.01 8.73
N PRO A 98 -20.62 -6.52 7.92
CA PRO A 98 -20.79 -5.24 7.23
C PRO A 98 -22.03 -5.26 6.32
N ASN A 99 -22.63 -4.08 6.11
CA ASN A 99 -23.72 -3.99 5.14
C ASN A 99 -23.25 -4.35 3.71
N ASN A 100 -24.22 -4.60 2.84
CA ASN A 100 -23.95 -5.01 1.46
C ASN A 100 -23.09 -4.00 0.69
N SER A 101 -23.28 -2.69 0.87
CA SER A 101 -22.46 -1.68 0.17
C SER A 101 -20.99 -1.76 0.58
N ILE A 102 -20.69 -1.97 1.88
CA ILE A 102 -19.32 -2.17 2.34
C ILE A 102 -18.74 -3.48 1.81
N ILE A 103 -19.52 -4.58 1.81
CA ILE A 103 -19.07 -5.85 1.22
C ILE A 103 -18.77 -5.69 -0.27
N GLU A 104 -19.59 -4.94 -1.02
CA GLU A 104 -19.32 -4.66 -2.42
C GLU A 104 -18.06 -3.82 -2.62
N GLU A 105 -17.80 -2.84 -1.75
CA GLU A 105 -16.57 -2.04 -1.81
C GLU A 105 -15.33 -2.88 -1.46
N LEU A 106 -15.46 -3.86 -0.56
CA LEU A 106 -14.42 -4.86 -0.34
C LEU A 106 -14.26 -5.76 -1.58
N ILE A 107 -15.32 -6.21 -2.23
CA ILE A 107 -15.20 -7.03 -3.45
C ILE A 107 -14.52 -6.26 -4.58
N ASN A 108 -14.84 -4.98 -4.74
CA ASN A 108 -14.27 -4.12 -5.77
C ASN A 108 -12.78 -3.84 -5.53
N ASN A 109 -12.41 -3.64 -4.25
CA ASN A 109 -11.15 -3.01 -3.94
C ASN A 109 -10.29 -3.78 -2.95
N TYR A 110 -10.67 -4.96 -2.45
CA TYR A 110 -9.80 -5.86 -1.67
C TYR A 110 -8.77 -6.52 -2.60
N TYR A 111 -8.06 -5.68 -3.33
CA TYR A 111 -6.95 -6.03 -4.18
C TYR A 111 -5.70 -5.91 -3.32
N GLN A 112 -5.21 -7.04 -2.85
CA GLN A 112 -3.98 -7.09 -2.06
C GLN A 112 -2.84 -6.54 -2.87
N GLY A 113 -2.79 -6.86 -4.17
CA GLY A 113 -1.76 -6.34 -5.06
C GLY A 113 -1.69 -4.81 -5.04
N GLY A 114 -2.84 -4.13 -5.02
CA GLY A 114 -2.92 -2.66 -5.06
C GLY A 114 -2.41 -2.03 -3.78
N TYR A 115 -2.97 -2.44 -2.64
CA TYR A 115 -2.55 -1.88 -1.34
C TYR A 115 -1.13 -2.28 -0.95
N THR A 116 -0.73 -3.51 -1.24
CA THR A 116 0.60 -4.01 -0.85
C THR A 116 1.70 -3.61 -1.81
N HIS A 117 1.46 -3.49 -3.12
CA HIS A 117 2.52 -3.05 -4.03
C HIS A 117 2.65 -1.53 -4.11
N PHE A 118 1.68 -0.77 -3.61
CA PHE A 118 1.67 0.69 -3.67
C PHE A 118 2.95 1.33 -3.11
N LEU A 119 3.38 0.96 -1.90
CA LEU A 119 4.60 1.53 -1.30
C LEU A 119 5.89 0.79 -1.73
N PRO A 120 5.97 -0.55 -1.74
CA PRO A 120 7.19 -1.27 -2.10
C PRO A 120 7.65 -1.07 -3.55
N ASN A 121 6.76 -0.90 -4.53
CA ASN A 121 7.20 -0.73 -5.91
C ASN A 121 7.93 0.60 -6.12
N ASP A 122 7.39 1.69 -5.57
CA ASP A 122 8.05 3.00 -5.62
C ASP A 122 9.34 3.00 -4.78
N MET A 123 9.34 2.29 -3.65
CA MET A 123 10.51 2.15 -2.78
C MET A 123 11.62 1.28 -3.38
N SER A 124 11.28 0.29 -4.21
CA SER A 124 12.27 -0.56 -4.89
C SER A 124 13.17 0.24 -5.82
N GLN A 125 12.65 1.30 -6.44
CA GLN A 125 13.45 2.19 -7.30
C GLN A 125 14.42 3.03 -6.46
N ALA A 126 13.93 3.58 -5.34
CA ALA A 126 14.76 4.32 -4.41
C ALA A 126 15.90 3.44 -3.86
N LEU A 127 15.60 2.20 -3.46
CA LEU A 127 16.59 1.25 -2.93
C LEU A 127 17.58 0.77 -4.01
N GLY A 128 17.11 0.51 -5.22
CA GLY A 128 17.96 0.08 -6.34
C GLY A 128 19.04 1.10 -6.69
N SER A 129 18.76 2.39 -6.51
CA SER A 129 19.76 3.47 -6.69
C SER A 129 20.91 3.41 -5.67
N PHE A 130 20.77 2.61 -4.62
CA PHE A 130 21.77 2.35 -3.59
C PHE A 130 22.26 0.90 -3.61
N HIS A 131 22.01 0.19 -4.72
CA HIS A 131 22.31 -1.24 -4.87
C HIS A 131 21.65 -2.12 -3.79
N LEU A 132 20.52 -1.64 -3.23
CA LEU A 132 19.74 -2.39 -2.25
C LEU A 132 18.49 -2.99 -2.90
N SER A 133 18.13 -4.19 -2.47
CA SER A 133 16.92 -4.88 -2.92
C SER A 133 16.14 -5.50 -1.77
N MET A 134 14.83 -5.27 -1.77
CA MET A 134 13.90 -5.93 -0.86
C MET A 134 13.67 -7.36 -1.31
N GLN A 135 13.92 -8.31 -0.42
CA GLN A 135 13.75 -9.72 -0.74
C GLN A 135 12.35 -10.21 -0.35
N SER A 136 11.65 -10.85 -1.27
CA SER A 136 10.26 -11.28 -1.06
C SER A 136 10.12 -12.39 -0.01
N ASN A 137 11.18 -13.17 0.22
CA ASN A 137 11.21 -14.26 1.20
C ASN A 137 11.42 -13.78 2.66
N CYS A 138 11.80 -12.53 2.90
CA CYS A 138 11.94 -11.94 4.24
C CYS A 138 10.80 -10.95 4.56
N MET A 139 9.71 -11.03 3.81
CA MET A 139 8.57 -10.13 3.88
C MET A 139 7.42 -10.76 4.67
N THR A 140 6.90 -10.03 5.65
CA THR A 140 5.62 -10.35 6.30
C THR A 140 4.56 -9.35 5.91
N ARG A 141 3.33 -9.82 5.71
CA ARG A 141 2.16 -9.00 5.39
C ARG A 141 1.08 -9.21 6.45
N GLU A 142 0.42 -8.15 6.85
CA GLU A 142 -0.77 -8.23 7.69
C GLU A 142 -1.91 -7.41 7.08
N TYR A 143 -3.11 -7.97 7.15
CA TYR A 143 -4.34 -7.33 6.72
C TYR A 143 -5.33 -7.41 7.87
N ILE A 144 -5.84 -6.28 8.31
CA ILE A 144 -6.69 -6.19 9.49
C ILE A 144 -7.97 -5.48 9.12
N MET A 145 -9.09 -6.06 9.56
CA MET A 145 -10.42 -5.45 9.48
C MET A 145 -11.02 -5.31 10.92
N ASP A 146 -11.20 -4.08 11.44
CA ASP A 146 -11.85 -3.73 12.75
C ASP A 146 -13.29 -3.24 12.48
N ARG A 147 -14.27 -3.88 13.10
CA ARG A 147 -15.64 -4.01 12.56
C ARG A 147 -16.71 -3.68 13.62
N ARG A 148 -16.83 -2.41 14.03
CA ARG A 148 -17.57 -2.02 15.24
C ARG A 148 -19.12 -2.02 15.12
N GLU A 149 -19.72 -1.47 14.07
CA GLU A 149 -21.18 -1.54 13.80
C GLU A 149 -21.47 -1.59 12.28
N PRO A 150 -22.67 -1.97 11.78
CA PRO A 150 -22.87 -2.32 10.36
C PRO A 150 -22.47 -1.23 9.34
N ASN A 151 -22.50 0.03 9.78
CA ASN A 151 -22.17 1.30 9.13
C ASN A 151 -20.71 1.51 8.72
N CYS A 152 -19.78 0.92 9.49
CA CYS A 152 -18.37 1.31 9.40
C CYS A 152 -17.40 0.14 9.59
N ILE A 153 -16.34 0.11 8.78
CA ILE A 153 -15.23 -0.83 8.93
C ILE A 153 -13.91 -0.07 8.85
N LYS A 154 -13.00 -0.34 9.78
CA LYS A 154 -11.62 0.11 9.72
C LYS A 154 -10.77 -0.94 9.02
N LEU A 155 -10.01 -0.52 8.02
CA LEU A 155 -9.10 -1.36 7.26
C LEU A 155 -7.66 -0.93 7.56
N SER A 156 -6.79 -1.90 7.76
CA SER A 156 -5.35 -1.66 7.91
C SER A 156 -4.59 -2.73 7.14
N PHE A 157 -3.53 -2.33 6.45
CA PHE A 157 -2.59 -3.24 5.81
C PHE A 157 -1.18 -2.82 6.17
N SER A 158 -0.32 -3.79 6.43
CA SER A 158 1.09 -3.56 6.74
C SER A 158 1.97 -4.54 5.98
N MET A 159 3.16 -4.07 5.66
CA MET A 159 4.24 -4.88 5.13
C MET A 159 5.50 -4.56 5.87
N LYS A 160 6.26 -5.61 6.20
CA LYS A 160 7.52 -5.49 6.88
C LYS A 160 8.55 -6.36 6.18
N TYR A 161 9.68 -5.76 5.85
CA TYR A 161 10.88 -6.45 5.41
C TYR A 161 11.85 -6.49 6.57
N THR A 162 12.40 -7.67 6.84
CA THR A 162 13.41 -7.88 7.89
C THR A 162 14.82 -7.95 7.32
N LYS A 163 14.99 -8.12 6.00
CA LYS A 163 16.30 -8.15 5.35
C LYS A 163 16.31 -7.39 4.05
N MET A 164 17.45 -6.80 3.71
CA MET A 164 17.72 -6.25 2.38
C MET A 164 19.00 -6.89 1.82
N LEU A 165 19.02 -7.16 0.52
CA LEU A 165 20.22 -7.59 -0.19
C LEU A 165 21.00 -6.36 -0.62
N ASN A 166 22.29 -6.32 -0.32
CA ASN A 166 23.25 -5.40 -0.93
C ASN A 166 23.89 -6.11 -2.14
N TYR A 167 23.74 -5.53 -3.34
CA TYR A 167 24.32 -6.11 -4.56
C TYR A 167 25.82 -5.90 -4.68
N ASP A 168 26.37 -4.87 -4.03
CA ASP A 168 27.80 -4.55 -4.16
C ASP A 168 28.68 -5.68 -3.59
N ASP A 169 28.23 -6.34 -2.52
CA ASP A 169 28.95 -7.40 -1.82
C ASP A 169 28.15 -8.71 -1.63
N CYS A 170 26.94 -8.78 -2.19
CA CYS A 170 26.00 -9.89 -2.02
C CYS A 170 25.68 -10.24 -0.55
N THR A 171 25.75 -9.26 0.36
CA THR A 171 25.45 -9.46 1.78
C THR A 171 24.02 -9.07 2.13
N TYR A 172 23.53 -9.58 3.26
CA TYR A 172 22.22 -9.21 3.80
C TYR A 172 22.37 -8.17 4.91
N ILE A 173 21.61 -7.09 4.79
CA ILE A 173 21.41 -6.09 5.84
C ILE A 173 20.16 -6.51 6.60
N GLU A 174 20.34 -6.99 7.83
CA GLU A 174 19.23 -7.20 8.75
C GLU A 174 18.65 -5.83 9.13
N THR A 175 17.32 -5.71 9.09
CA THR A 175 16.61 -4.48 9.41
C THR A 175 15.53 -4.77 10.45
N PRO A 176 15.47 -4.06 11.59
CA PRO A 176 14.48 -4.33 12.66
C PRO A 176 13.03 -4.10 12.17
N GLY A 177 12.88 -3.28 11.14
CA GLY A 177 11.70 -3.21 10.28
C GLY A 177 11.78 -2.03 9.32
N PHE A 178 12.10 -2.31 8.05
CA PHE A 178 11.61 -1.46 6.97
C PHE A 178 10.13 -1.80 6.76
N CYS A 179 9.25 -0.88 7.13
CA CYS A 179 7.82 -1.14 7.19
C CYS A 179 7.04 -0.11 6.41
N SER A 180 6.01 -0.55 5.70
CA SER A 180 5.00 0.31 5.10
C SER A 180 3.63 -0.11 5.61
N SER A 181 2.76 0.85 5.89
CA SER A 181 1.38 0.54 6.25
C SER A 181 0.41 1.63 5.82
N ALA A 182 -0.85 1.26 5.70
CA ALA A 182 -1.93 2.23 5.67
C ALA A 182 -3.12 1.76 6.52
N GLU A 183 -3.81 2.72 7.12
CA GLU A 183 -4.79 2.61 8.21
C GLU A 183 -5.93 3.59 7.92
N PHE A 184 -7.16 3.13 7.68
CA PHE A 184 -8.27 3.97 7.19
C PHE A 184 -9.66 3.38 7.51
N LYS A 185 -10.76 4.07 7.18
CA LYS A 185 -12.14 3.61 7.42
C LYS A 185 -13.03 3.69 6.17
N LEU A 186 -13.95 2.75 6.03
CA LEU A 186 -15.10 2.83 5.13
C LEU A 186 -16.34 3.11 5.96
N LYS A 187 -17.09 4.15 5.60
CA LYS A 187 -18.39 4.49 6.20
C LYS A 187 -19.47 4.45 5.13
N CYS A 188 -20.67 3.99 5.47
CA CYS A 188 -21.75 3.85 4.50
C CYS A 188 -23.04 4.55 4.98
N GLU A 189 -23.41 5.61 4.28
CA GLU A 189 -24.66 6.36 4.48
C GLU A 189 -25.48 6.30 3.19
N ASP A 190 -26.76 5.93 3.29
CA ASP A 190 -27.68 5.81 2.14
C ASP A 190 -27.11 5.00 0.95
N LYS A 191 -26.43 3.89 1.26
CA LYS A 191 -25.72 2.99 0.31
C LYS A 191 -24.46 3.55 -0.34
N ASN A 192 -24.11 4.81 -0.06
CA ASN A 192 -22.88 5.44 -0.54
C ASN A 192 -21.75 5.15 0.44
N VAL A 193 -20.66 4.57 -0.06
CA VAL A 193 -19.46 4.29 0.74
C VAL A 193 -18.47 5.43 0.60
N THR A 194 -18.10 6.05 1.72
CA THR A 194 -17.05 7.06 1.81
C THR A 194 -15.83 6.49 2.52
N TYR A 195 -14.67 7.06 2.22
CA TYR A 195 -13.41 6.74 2.87
C TYR A 195 -13.07 7.86 3.85
N GLU A 196 -12.74 7.50 5.09
CA GLU A 196 -12.48 8.44 6.18
C GLU A 196 -11.23 8.05 6.99
N ASP A 197 -10.68 9.00 7.74
CA ASP A 197 -9.57 8.80 8.68
C ASP A 197 -8.35 8.07 8.10
N GLY A 198 -8.02 8.39 6.85
CA GLY A 198 -6.87 7.83 6.13
C GLY A 198 -5.53 8.16 6.77
N LYS A 199 -4.65 7.16 6.83
CA LYS A 199 -3.27 7.27 7.30
C LYS A 199 -2.34 6.34 6.53
N VAL A 200 -1.19 6.86 6.11
CA VAL A 200 -0.09 6.09 5.50
C VAL A 200 1.16 6.29 6.35
N LEU A 201 1.93 5.23 6.56
CA LEU A 201 3.18 5.23 7.32
C LEU A 201 4.27 4.51 6.55
N LEU A 202 5.47 5.09 6.56
CA LEU A 202 6.70 4.47 6.09
C LEU A 202 7.76 4.57 7.20
N THR A 203 8.34 3.43 7.58
CA THR A 203 9.39 3.31 8.58
C THR A 203 10.67 2.88 7.90
N ILE A 204 11.72 3.68 8.04
CA ILE A 204 13.05 3.41 7.49
C ILE A 204 14.00 3.08 8.64
N PRO A 205 14.75 1.96 8.57
CA PRO A 205 15.76 1.60 9.56
C PRO A 205 16.85 2.68 9.70
N LYS A 206 17.35 2.89 10.92
CA LYS A 206 18.39 3.91 11.20
C LYS A 206 19.72 3.57 10.55
N GLU A 207 20.00 2.28 10.39
CA GLU A 207 21.18 1.71 9.74
C GLU A 207 21.28 2.19 8.28
N LEU A 208 20.14 2.39 7.63
CA LEU A 208 20.05 2.90 6.26
C LEU A 208 20.26 4.42 6.14
N LYS A 209 20.32 5.16 7.27
CA LYS A 209 20.52 6.63 7.27
C LYS A 209 21.88 7.03 6.68
N ASN A 210 22.90 6.19 6.85
CA ASN A 210 24.27 6.47 6.42
C ASN A 210 24.60 5.94 5.03
N TYR A 211 23.68 5.20 4.38
CA TYR A 211 23.86 4.75 3.00
C TYR A 211 23.87 5.95 2.06
N LYS A 212 25.01 6.16 1.39
CA LYS A 212 25.24 7.27 0.46
C LYS A 212 25.77 6.75 -0.86
N VAL A 213 25.17 7.19 -1.96
CA VAL A 213 25.68 6.99 -3.32
C VAL A 213 25.74 8.35 -4.01
N SER A 214 26.87 8.66 -4.63
CA SER A 214 27.09 9.91 -5.36
C SER A 214 26.74 11.18 -4.54
N GLY A 215 27.08 11.17 -3.25
CA GLY A 215 26.85 12.31 -2.34
C GLY A 215 25.42 12.46 -1.80
N ARG A 216 24.45 11.68 -2.30
CA ARG A 216 23.06 11.67 -1.81
C ARG A 216 22.87 10.56 -0.79
N ASN A 217 22.14 10.83 0.29
CA ASN A 217 21.78 9.79 1.26
C ASN A 217 20.45 9.11 0.85
N LEU A 218 20.30 7.85 1.22
CA LEU A 218 19.12 7.02 0.91
C LEU A 218 17.83 7.61 1.48
N PHE A 219 17.92 8.22 2.67
CA PHE A 219 16.80 8.86 3.33
C PHE A 219 16.18 10.00 2.49
N ASP A 220 17.00 10.88 1.92
CA ASP A 220 16.56 12.02 1.11
C ASP A 220 15.89 11.56 -0.19
N VAL A 221 16.42 10.49 -0.79
CA VAL A 221 15.84 9.88 -1.99
C VAL A 221 14.49 9.26 -1.66
N ILE A 222 14.39 8.47 -0.59
CA ILE A 222 13.11 7.88 -0.14
C ILE A 222 12.06 8.96 0.12
N VAL A 223 12.45 10.04 0.80
CA VAL A 223 11.56 11.17 1.06
C VAL A 223 11.03 11.76 -0.25
N GLU A 224 11.88 11.98 -1.25
CA GLU A 224 11.44 12.52 -2.55
C GLU A 224 10.51 11.57 -3.30
N TYR A 225 10.77 10.26 -3.26
CA TYR A 225 9.88 9.27 -3.85
C TYR A 225 8.52 9.27 -3.15
N PHE A 226 8.51 9.33 -1.82
CA PHE A 226 7.27 9.43 -1.05
C PHE A 226 6.49 10.71 -1.35
N GLN A 227 7.18 11.84 -1.53
CA GLN A 227 6.54 13.09 -1.97
C GLN A 227 5.94 12.98 -3.35
N LYS A 228 6.70 12.51 -4.35
CA LYS A 228 6.21 12.30 -5.72
C LYS A 228 5.01 11.37 -5.76
N LEU A 229 5.02 10.34 -4.91
CA LEU A 229 3.91 9.40 -4.79
C LEU A 229 2.64 10.10 -4.31
N CYS A 230 2.75 10.89 -3.25
CA CYS A 230 1.63 11.70 -2.82
C CYS A 230 1.23 12.76 -3.86
N GLU A 231 2.16 13.40 -4.58
CA GLU A 231 1.80 14.34 -5.66
C GLU A 231 0.95 13.66 -6.74
N LYS A 232 1.32 12.44 -7.16
CA LYS A 232 0.53 11.63 -8.11
C LYS A 232 -0.87 11.31 -7.60
N LEU A 233 -1.02 11.14 -6.29
CA LEU A 233 -2.33 10.94 -5.65
C LEU A 233 -3.15 12.24 -5.51
N GLY A 234 -2.63 13.37 -6.03
CA GLY A 234 -3.30 14.66 -6.06
C GLY A 234 -3.04 15.54 -4.85
N PHE A 235 -2.05 15.19 -4.02
CA PHE A 235 -1.63 16.01 -2.90
C PHE A 235 -0.83 17.22 -3.41
N LYS A 236 -1.12 18.40 -2.86
CA LYS A 236 -0.33 19.61 -3.12
C LYS A 236 0.55 19.88 -1.90
N PHE A 237 1.86 19.95 -2.09
CA PHE A 237 2.85 20.09 -1.01
C PHE A 237 3.45 21.50 -0.91
N GLU A 238 3.85 21.86 0.31
CA GLU A 238 4.46 23.14 0.66
C GLU A 238 5.92 23.02 1.16
N THR A 239 6.36 21.83 1.60
CA THR A 239 7.69 21.61 2.21
C THR A 239 8.09 20.12 2.17
N LYS A 240 9.31 19.76 2.63
CA LYS A 240 9.74 18.35 2.79
C LYS A 240 9.06 17.61 3.96
N VAL A 241 9.31 16.31 4.03
CA VAL A 241 8.57 15.28 4.77
C VAL A 241 8.99 15.14 6.24
N GLU A 242 8.06 14.67 7.09
CA GLU A 242 8.19 14.30 8.52
C GLU A 242 9.13 13.10 8.76
N HIS A 243 10.19 13.25 9.58
CA HIS A 243 11.02 12.11 10.04
C HIS A 243 11.52 12.26 11.49
N SER A 244 11.74 11.13 12.16
CA SER A 244 12.03 11.00 13.59
C SER A 244 13.53 10.99 13.94
N LEU A 245 14.41 11.52 13.07
CA LEU A 245 15.86 11.29 13.14
C LEU A 245 16.69 12.49 13.65
N GLY A 246 16.09 13.29 14.52
CA GLY A 246 16.60 14.61 14.92
C GLY A 246 16.03 15.73 14.06
N GLU A 247 16.50 16.94 14.31
CA GLU A 247 16.05 18.15 13.60
C GLU A 247 16.49 18.20 12.12
N PRO A 248 15.86 19.04 11.28
CA PRO A 248 15.58 18.76 9.87
C PRO A 248 16.73 19.15 8.95
N LEU A 249 16.88 18.39 7.87
CA LEU A 249 17.79 18.76 6.78
C LEU A 249 17.28 20.03 6.08
N LYS A 250 18.19 20.98 5.85
CA LYS A 250 17.96 22.08 4.92
C LYS A 250 17.61 21.47 3.56
N VAL A 251 16.42 21.77 3.06
CA VAL A 251 16.05 21.40 1.70
C VAL A 251 17.06 22.06 0.76
N VAL A 252 17.64 21.28 -0.15
CA VAL A 252 18.31 21.85 -1.33
C VAL A 252 17.20 22.44 -2.19
N SER A 253 16.85 23.70 -1.93
CA SER A 253 16.12 24.53 -2.88
C SER A 253 17.08 24.78 -4.05
N GLU A 254 16.72 24.24 -5.21
CA GLU A 254 17.22 24.58 -6.54
C GLU A 254 18.75 24.62 -6.72
N ALA A 255 19.30 23.59 -7.35
CA ALA A 255 20.58 23.71 -8.06
C ALA A 255 20.45 23.15 -9.48
N ASN A 256 20.33 24.10 -10.42
CA ASN A 256 20.82 24.07 -11.80
C ASN A 256 19.98 23.38 -12.87
N ALA A 257 18.91 24.10 -13.26
CA ALA A 257 18.33 24.06 -14.61
C ALA A 257 19.32 24.46 -15.73
N SER A 258 20.59 24.78 -15.44
CA SER A 258 21.62 25.12 -16.45
C SER A 258 22.39 23.92 -17.01
N SER A 259 22.27 22.71 -16.44
CA SER A 259 23.09 21.57 -16.89
C SER A 259 22.50 20.76 -18.07
N VAL A 260 21.26 21.03 -18.48
CA VAL A 260 20.59 20.30 -19.58
C VAL A 260 20.86 20.94 -20.96
N GLU A 261 21.21 22.23 -21.02
CA GLU A 261 21.59 22.90 -22.29
C GLU A 261 23.07 22.68 -22.65
N ASP A 262 23.97 22.60 -21.67
CA ASP A 262 25.40 22.34 -21.91
C ASP A 262 25.68 20.92 -22.46
N LEU A 263 24.80 19.96 -22.20
CA LEU A 263 24.88 18.61 -22.76
C LEU A 263 24.37 18.53 -24.22
N LYS A 264 23.48 19.43 -24.64
CA LYS A 264 22.99 19.49 -26.03
C LYS A 264 23.95 20.22 -26.95
N LEU A 265 24.70 21.21 -26.46
CA LEU A 265 25.70 21.93 -27.25
C LEU A 265 26.98 21.12 -27.52
N LYS A 266 27.34 20.16 -26.65
CA LYS A 266 28.52 19.30 -26.87
C LYS A 266 28.29 18.15 -27.86
N MET A 267 27.04 17.75 -28.13
CA MET A 267 26.75 16.68 -29.10
C MET A 267 26.66 17.15 -30.56
N ASN A 268 26.56 18.47 -30.82
CA ASN A 268 26.44 19.01 -32.18
C ASN A 268 27.77 19.50 -32.80
N ASN A 269 28.88 19.49 -32.06
CA ASN A 269 30.21 19.92 -32.55
C ASN A 269 31.19 18.76 -32.79
N GLN A 270 30.69 17.54 -32.98
CA GLN A 270 31.47 16.42 -33.52
C GLN A 270 30.78 15.84 -34.76
N ARG A 271 30.90 16.57 -35.87
CA ARG A 271 30.86 16.03 -37.24
C ARG A 271 31.87 16.80 -38.08
#